data_AF-A0A1A0V8W3-F1
#
_entry.id   AF-A0A1A0V8W3-F1
#
_cell.length_a   1.000
_cell.length_b   1.000
_cell.length_c   1.000
_cell.angle_alpha   90.00
_cell.angle_beta   90.00
_cell.angle_gamma   90.00
#
_symmetry.space_group_name_H-M   'P 1'
#
loop_
_entity.id
_entity.type
_entity.pdbx_description
1 polymer ?
#
loop_
_entity_poly.entity_id
_entity_poly.type
_entity_poly.pdbx_seq_one_letter_code
_entity_poly.pdbx_strand_id
1 'polypeptide(L)'
;MPGGRPGDLIFPAAELGLDYTAAYLLTPGMPLQMPKYDPERVHFTTHPGVARGYAALYVEPRIGEVPGDVYRVVVDGPIEADPDYSDPKLAGIYGTSRKPLTIGAVVERNVVLDRRQINEAGWPYRCFYGEWEPVHAQDGTVLASHEMRDLGATDDYLQLLPRWMDAREFADGGRLWKPGMEGSRWASPDEVLEILVHLGLDTGPHIITTDNIHARYENGSSRPILFGYFQCQECGATFGDPTIRLDWQKSATHTAAVHQAGDDLVTIAQFNGGDLDGYLHAMARRSPQRWASWSSPIQH
;
A
#
# COMPACT_ATOMS: atom_id res chain seq x y z
N MET A 1 9.75 16.09 -18.66
CA MET A 1 10.12 15.97 -20.09
C MET A 1 11.53 15.43 -20.24
N PRO A 2 11.77 14.42 -21.09
CA PRO A 2 13.10 13.88 -21.36
C PRO A 2 13.85 14.67 -22.45
N GLY A 3 15.18 14.59 -22.44
CA GLY A 3 16.05 14.97 -23.57
C GLY A 3 16.50 16.43 -23.65
N GLY A 4 16.00 17.33 -22.80
CA GLY A 4 16.37 18.75 -22.79
C GLY A 4 17.83 19.00 -22.42
N ARG A 5 18.43 20.08 -22.90
CA ARG A 5 19.83 20.45 -22.70
C ARG A 5 19.95 21.83 -22.03
N PRO A 6 21.09 22.15 -21.41
CA PRO A 6 21.33 23.51 -20.93
C PRO A 6 21.12 24.55 -22.04
N GLY A 7 20.35 25.59 -21.74
CA GLY A 7 19.91 26.61 -22.69
C GLY A 7 18.53 26.38 -23.29
N ASP A 8 18.00 25.15 -23.27
CA ASP A 8 16.65 24.88 -23.76
C ASP A 8 15.59 25.49 -22.83
N LEU A 9 14.41 25.75 -23.38
CA LEU A 9 13.27 26.30 -22.66
C LEU A 9 12.23 25.21 -22.34
N ILE A 10 11.69 25.26 -21.13
CA ILE A 10 10.52 24.48 -20.69
C ILE A 10 9.32 25.41 -20.74
N PHE A 11 8.36 25.12 -21.61
CA PHE A 11 7.17 25.93 -21.84
C PHE A 11 5.98 25.45 -21.00
N PRO A 12 5.01 26.33 -20.69
CA PRO A 12 3.71 25.93 -20.18
C PRO A 12 3.04 24.88 -21.07
N ALA A 13 2.26 23.97 -20.47
CA ALA A 13 1.58 22.91 -21.21
C ALA A 13 0.64 23.46 -22.29
N ALA A 14 -0.10 24.54 -21.98
CA ALA A 14 -1.01 25.19 -22.90
C ALA A 14 -0.31 25.70 -24.19
N GLU A 15 0.92 26.22 -24.06
CA GLU A 15 1.70 26.68 -25.23
C GLU A 15 2.12 25.52 -26.14
N LEU A 16 2.21 24.30 -25.59
CA LEU A 16 2.49 23.07 -26.33
C LEU A 16 1.21 22.41 -26.87
N GLY A 17 0.04 23.01 -26.65
CA GLY A 17 -1.26 22.42 -26.98
C GLY A 17 -1.62 21.20 -26.12
N LEU A 18 -1.07 21.14 -24.89
CA LEU A 18 -1.27 20.05 -23.93
C LEU A 18 -2.14 20.51 -22.77
N ASP A 19 -2.97 19.61 -22.25
CA ASP A 19 -3.76 19.81 -21.03
C ASP A 19 -3.80 18.50 -20.24
N TYR A 20 -3.28 18.55 -19.01
CA TYR A 20 -3.19 17.41 -18.09
C TYR A 20 -4.29 17.42 -17.03
N THR A 21 -5.26 18.33 -17.08
CA THR A 21 -6.35 18.45 -16.09
C THR A 21 -7.06 17.12 -15.86
N ALA A 22 -7.31 16.34 -16.92
CA ALA A 22 -7.96 15.03 -16.82
C ALA A 22 -7.16 14.00 -16.01
N ALA A 23 -5.82 14.11 -15.98
CA ALA A 23 -4.97 13.20 -15.21
C ALA A 23 -5.16 13.37 -13.69
N TYR A 24 -5.65 14.53 -13.25
CA TYR A 24 -5.94 14.79 -11.84
C TYR A 24 -7.34 14.33 -11.40
N LEU A 25 -8.27 14.12 -12.35
CA LEU A 25 -9.66 13.73 -12.04
C LEU A 25 -9.82 12.25 -11.64
N LEU A 26 -8.77 11.43 -11.81
CA LEU A 26 -8.81 9.98 -11.64
C LEU A 26 -7.77 9.50 -10.62
N THR A 27 -7.86 9.99 -9.38
CA THR A 27 -7.09 9.41 -8.27
C THR A 27 -8.01 8.61 -7.35
N PRO A 28 -7.95 7.27 -7.39
CA PRO A 28 -8.63 6.40 -6.41
C PRO A 28 -8.33 6.78 -4.95
N GLY A 29 -9.36 6.75 -4.10
CA GLY A 29 -9.21 7.01 -2.65
C GLY A 29 -8.95 8.48 -2.30
N MET A 30 -9.15 9.40 -3.24
CA MET A 30 -9.06 10.83 -2.99
C MET A 30 -10.39 11.49 -3.33
N PRO A 31 -10.90 12.42 -2.51
CA PRO A 31 -12.12 13.13 -2.82
C PRO A 31 -12.00 13.80 -4.18
N LEU A 32 -13.09 13.75 -4.97
CA LEU A 32 -13.24 14.48 -6.24
C LEU A 32 -13.16 15.98 -5.97
N GLN A 33 -11.94 16.49 -5.85
CA GLN A 33 -11.65 17.90 -5.88
C GLN A 33 -11.21 18.25 -7.30
N MET A 34 -11.76 19.33 -7.85
CA MET A 34 -11.22 19.86 -9.07
C MET A 34 -9.74 20.19 -8.84
N PRO A 35 -8.82 19.69 -9.68
CA PRO A 35 -7.43 20.13 -9.64
C PRO A 35 -7.36 21.64 -9.75
N LYS A 36 -6.45 22.25 -9.00
CA LYS A 36 -6.12 23.67 -9.15
C LYS A 36 -4.99 23.88 -10.18
N TYR A 37 -4.51 22.80 -10.77
CA TYR A 37 -3.61 22.75 -11.92
C TYR A 37 -4.00 23.80 -12.97
N ASP A 38 -3.00 24.56 -13.43
CA ASP A 38 -3.16 25.62 -14.41
C ASP A 38 -2.23 25.36 -15.61
N PRO A 39 -2.75 24.95 -16.78
CA PRO A 39 -1.92 24.61 -17.93
C PRO A 39 -1.17 25.80 -18.53
N GLU A 40 -1.53 27.04 -18.17
CA GLU A 40 -0.81 28.25 -18.58
C GLU A 40 0.50 28.47 -17.79
N ARG A 41 0.86 27.55 -16.89
CA ARG A 41 2.03 27.67 -16.03
C ARG A 41 3.00 26.50 -16.19
N VAL A 42 4.28 26.81 -15.98
CA VAL A 42 5.29 25.80 -15.71
C VAL A 42 5.37 25.60 -14.21
N HIS A 43 5.12 24.37 -13.76
CA HIS A 43 5.25 23.96 -12.36
C HIS A 43 6.66 23.43 -12.09
N PHE A 44 7.24 23.80 -10.96
CA PHE A 44 8.56 23.36 -10.54
C PHE A 44 8.64 23.26 -9.01
N THR A 45 9.70 22.60 -8.53
CA THR A 45 9.96 22.45 -7.09
C THR A 45 11.39 22.81 -6.74
N THR A 46 11.60 23.26 -5.51
CA THR A 46 12.93 23.44 -4.92
C THR A 46 13.46 22.17 -4.26
N HIS A 47 12.62 21.12 -4.08
CA HIS A 47 13.02 19.87 -3.45
C HIS A 47 13.47 18.82 -4.47
N PRO A 48 14.75 18.35 -4.43
CA PRO A 48 15.27 17.42 -5.42
C PRO A 48 14.50 16.10 -5.50
N GLY A 49 14.10 15.53 -4.36
CA GLY A 49 13.40 14.25 -4.35
C GLY A 49 11.96 14.33 -4.88
N VAL A 50 11.29 15.47 -4.69
CA VAL A 50 9.98 15.73 -5.33
C VAL A 50 10.16 15.83 -6.85
N ALA A 51 11.21 16.53 -7.32
CA ALA A 51 11.51 16.64 -8.75
C ALA A 51 11.78 15.26 -9.38
N ARG A 52 12.54 14.40 -8.69
CA ARG A 52 12.77 13.01 -9.11
C ARG A 52 11.47 12.21 -9.18
N GLY A 53 10.60 12.36 -8.18
CA GLY A 53 9.28 11.72 -8.18
C GLY A 53 8.42 12.10 -9.39
N TYR A 54 8.34 13.40 -9.71
CA TYR A 54 7.64 13.87 -10.90
C TYR A 54 8.30 13.43 -12.22
N ALA A 55 9.63 13.35 -12.26
CA ALA A 55 10.34 12.84 -13.43
C ALA A 55 10.04 11.35 -13.68
N ALA A 56 9.94 10.54 -12.62
CA ALA A 56 9.56 9.13 -12.72
C ALA A 56 8.12 8.90 -13.19
N LEU A 57 7.22 9.85 -12.91
CA LEU A 57 5.79 9.83 -13.30
C LEU A 57 5.51 10.58 -14.61
N TYR A 58 6.53 10.90 -15.41
CA TYR A 58 6.32 11.69 -16.61
C TYR A 58 5.47 10.93 -17.64
N VAL A 59 4.41 11.58 -18.13
CA VAL A 59 3.52 11.06 -19.16
C VAL A 59 3.67 11.89 -20.43
N GLU A 60 4.07 11.21 -21.50
CA GLU A 60 4.05 11.77 -22.84
C GLU A 60 2.70 11.44 -23.51
N PRO A 61 1.88 12.43 -23.90
CA PRO A 61 0.51 12.21 -24.39
C PRO A 61 0.35 11.18 -25.52
N ARG A 62 1.39 10.98 -26.34
CA ARG A 62 1.35 10.03 -27.48
C ARG A 62 1.95 8.67 -27.18
N ILE A 63 2.78 8.56 -26.14
CA ILE A 63 3.60 7.37 -25.86
C ILE A 63 3.15 6.70 -24.56
N GLY A 64 2.55 7.47 -23.64
CA GLY A 64 2.23 7.04 -22.28
C GLY A 64 3.36 7.38 -21.31
N GLU A 65 3.47 6.61 -20.24
CA GLU A 65 4.51 6.76 -19.23
C GLU A 65 5.90 6.50 -19.82
N VAL A 66 6.80 7.45 -19.67
CA VAL A 66 8.21 7.31 -20.05
C VAL A 66 9.11 7.97 -19.01
N PRO A 67 10.31 7.43 -18.73
CA PRO A 67 11.22 8.04 -17.77
C PRO A 67 11.55 9.48 -18.14
N GLY A 68 11.29 10.42 -17.21
CA GLY A 68 11.64 11.83 -17.35
C GLY A 68 13.06 12.16 -16.88
N ASP A 69 13.44 13.42 -17.04
CA ASP A 69 14.71 13.96 -16.57
C ASP A 69 14.48 15.03 -15.50
N VAL A 70 15.48 15.23 -14.64
CA VAL A 70 15.50 16.31 -13.65
C VAL A 70 16.45 17.40 -14.10
N TYR A 71 15.97 18.64 -14.08
CA TYR A 71 16.73 19.82 -14.46
C TYR A 71 16.84 20.81 -13.31
N ARG A 72 17.99 21.47 -13.21
CA ARG A 72 18.09 22.75 -12.51
C ARG A 72 17.77 23.84 -13.51
N VAL A 73 16.76 24.64 -13.21
CA VAL A 73 16.26 25.68 -14.10
C VAL A 73 16.54 27.08 -13.56
N VAL A 74 16.60 28.05 -14.47
CA VAL A 74 16.61 29.48 -14.17
C VAL A 74 15.22 30.03 -14.47
N VAL A 75 14.62 30.67 -13.47
CA VAL A 75 13.31 31.31 -13.58
C VAL A 75 13.51 32.80 -13.81
N ASP A 76 13.02 33.30 -14.94
CA ASP A 76 13.05 34.74 -15.26
C ASP A 76 11.76 35.42 -14.80
N GLY A 77 11.81 36.15 -13.68
CA GLY A 77 10.67 36.89 -13.15
C GLY A 77 10.16 36.35 -11.80
N PRO A 78 8.98 36.82 -11.35
CA PRO A 78 8.44 36.43 -10.06
C PRO A 78 8.05 34.96 -10.04
N ILE A 79 8.38 34.29 -8.93
CA ILE A 79 7.91 32.94 -8.62
C ILE A 79 6.59 33.07 -7.88
N GLU A 80 5.56 32.41 -8.37
CA GLU A 80 4.26 32.34 -7.70
C GLU A 80 4.15 31.00 -6.96
N ALA A 81 3.42 30.97 -5.84
CA ALA A 81 3.13 29.73 -5.14
C ALA A 81 2.29 28.81 -6.04
N ASP A 82 2.54 27.50 -5.96
CA ASP A 82 1.71 26.53 -6.67
C ASP A 82 0.31 26.43 -6.04
N PRO A 83 -0.78 26.71 -6.77
CA PRO A 83 -2.12 26.65 -6.21
C PRO A 83 -2.51 25.23 -5.79
N ASP A 84 -1.93 24.18 -6.38
CA ASP A 84 -2.12 22.79 -5.98
C ASP A 84 -1.44 22.45 -4.64
N TYR A 85 -0.59 23.34 -4.11
CA TYR A 85 0.17 23.17 -2.87
C TYR A 85 0.10 24.43 -1.99
N SER A 86 -1.12 24.87 -1.69
CA SER A 86 -1.37 26.15 -1.02
C SER A 86 -1.13 26.18 0.50
N ASP A 87 -0.76 25.06 1.13
CA ASP A 87 -0.52 25.01 2.57
C ASP A 87 0.75 25.79 2.98
N PRO A 88 0.71 26.60 4.06
CA PRO A 88 1.87 27.33 4.55
C PRO A 88 3.12 26.47 4.80
N LYS A 89 2.97 25.19 5.17
CA LYS A 89 4.10 24.28 5.40
C LYS A 89 4.86 23.92 4.12
N LEU A 90 4.22 24.09 2.96
CA LEU A 90 4.78 23.83 1.63
C LEU A 90 5.29 25.11 0.95
N ALA A 91 5.22 26.26 1.65
CA ALA A 91 5.66 27.54 1.13
C ALA A 91 7.13 27.49 0.68
N GLY A 92 7.37 27.86 -0.58
CA GLY A 92 8.72 27.85 -1.18
C GLY A 92 9.19 26.49 -1.69
N ILE A 93 8.42 25.41 -1.50
CA ILE A 93 8.74 24.08 -2.02
C ILE A 93 8.21 23.90 -3.44
N TYR A 94 6.98 24.34 -3.68
CA TYR A 94 6.32 24.27 -4.98
C TYR A 94 6.11 25.67 -5.52
N GLY A 95 6.52 25.88 -6.77
CA GLY A 95 6.48 27.18 -7.43
C GLY A 95 5.96 27.05 -8.86
N THR A 96 5.41 28.15 -9.37
CA THR A 96 4.94 28.25 -10.74
C THR A 96 5.46 29.51 -11.42
N SER A 97 5.54 29.45 -12.74
CA SER A 97 5.86 30.59 -13.60
C SER A 97 4.95 30.58 -14.83
N ARG A 98 4.40 31.74 -15.18
CA ARG A 98 3.69 31.95 -16.47
C ARG A 98 4.65 32.05 -17.66
N LYS A 99 5.94 32.28 -17.41
CA LYS A 99 6.97 32.32 -18.44
C LYS A 99 7.69 30.98 -18.56
N PRO A 100 8.21 30.65 -19.76
CA PRO A 100 9.09 29.51 -19.93
C PRO A 100 10.32 29.56 -19.01
N LEU A 101 10.76 28.39 -18.54
CA LEU A 101 11.94 28.25 -17.70
C LEU A 101 13.15 27.87 -18.55
N THR A 102 14.33 28.41 -18.25
CA THR A 102 15.56 28.00 -18.97
C THR A 102 16.23 26.86 -18.23
N ILE A 103 16.56 25.77 -18.92
CA ILE A 103 17.37 24.69 -18.36
C ILE A 103 18.79 25.21 -18.14
N GLY A 104 19.21 25.30 -16.88
CA GLY A 104 20.57 25.69 -16.51
C GLY A 104 21.52 24.48 -16.44
N ALA A 105 21.02 23.33 -15.98
CA ALA A 105 21.77 22.09 -15.94
C ALA A 105 20.85 20.86 -15.94
N VAL A 106 21.38 19.75 -16.42
CA VAL A 106 20.78 18.43 -16.27
C VAL A 106 21.31 17.83 -14.97
N VAL A 107 20.41 17.45 -14.07
CA VAL A 107 20.76 16.84 -12.77
C VAL A 107 20.76 15.32 -12.89
N GLU A 108 19.71 14.76 -13.50
CA GLU A 108 19.53 13.31 -13.63
C GLU A 108 18.78 13.01 -14.92
N ARG A 109 19.12 11.89 -15.57
CA ARG A 109 18.50 11.45 -16.82
C ARG A 109 17.75 10.14 -16.62
N ASN A 110 16.63 9.97 -17.32
CA ASN A 110 15.84 8.74 -17.36
C ASN A 110 15.54 8.22 -15.95
N VAL A 111 14.95 9.07 -15.12
CA VAL A 111 14.63 8.72 -13.72
C VAL A 111 13.58 7.62 -13.72
N VAL A 112 13.93 6.48 -13.13
CA VAL A 112 13.04 5.35 -12.91
C VAL A 112 12.99 5.11 -11.42
N LEU A 113 11.80 5.28 -10.84
CA LEU A 113 11.51 5.02 -9.44
C LEU A 113 10.20 4.26 -9.35
N ASP A 114 10.10 3.28 -8.46
CA ASP A 114 8.82 2.73 -8.07
C ASP A 114 8.04 3.70 -7.15
N ARG A 115 6.77 3.40 -6.86
CA ARG A 115 5.92 4.27 -6.03
C ARG A 115 6.48 4.50 -4.62
N ARG A 116 7.08 3.47 -4.01
CA ARG A 116 7.64 3.57 -2.66
C ARG A 116 8.87 4.48 -2.65
N GLN A 117 9.74 4.33 -3.65
CA GLN A 117 10.90 5.20 -3.85
C GLN A 117 10.48 6.65 -4.16
N ILE A 118 9.38 6.86 -4.89
CA ILE A 118 8.80 8.19 -5.12
C ILE A 118 8.31 8.81 -3.80
N ASN A 119 7.67 8.02 -2.94
CA ASN A 119 7.19 8.48 -1.64
C ASN A 119 8.34 8.79 -0.69
N GLU A 120 9.34 7.91 -0.61
CA GLU A 120 10.57 8.13 0.16
C GLU A 120 11.32 9.39 -0.28
N ALA A 121 11.53 9.59 -1.59
CA ALA A 121 12.23 10.76 -2.11
C ALA A 121 11.42 12.05 -1.94
N GLY A 122 10.09 11.98 -2.07
CA GLY A 122 9.20 13.14 -1.94
C GLY A 122 8.88 13.53 -0.50
N TRP A 123 9.18 12.66 0.47
CA TRP A 123 9.06 12.97 1.89
C TRP A 123 9.95 14.17 2.26
N PRO A 124 9.51 15.10 3.15
CA PRO A 124 8.29 15.12 3.98
C PRO A 124 7.08 15.82 3.34
N TYR A 125 7.11 16.14 2.04
CA TYR A 125 6.12 17.03 1.42
C TYR A 125 4.89 16.32 0.85
N ARG A 126 4.83 14.98 0.97
CA ARG A 126 3.65 14.19 0.62
C ARG A 126 2.58 14.33 1.69
N CYS A 127 1.40 14.80 1.29
CA CYS A 127 0.28 15.06 2.18
C CYS A 127 -1.01 14.45 1.62
N PHE A 128 -1.93 14.07 2.52
CA PHE A 128 -3.32 13.80 2.13
C PHE A 128 -3.91 15.07 1.52
N TYR A 129 -4.47 14.95 0.33
CA TYR A 129 -4.94 16.10 -0.44
C TYR A 129 -6.21 16.67 0.20
N GLY A 130 -6.25 18.00 0.36
CA GLY A 130 -7.34 18.70 1.02
C GLY A 130 -7.13 18.92 2.53
N GLU A 131 -6.54 17.95 3.23
CA GLU A 131 -6.31 18.05 4.70
C GLU A 131 -4.89 18.52 5.05
N TRP A 132 -3.94 18.38 4.13
CA TRP A 132 -2.54 18.72 4.35
C TRP A 132 -1.93 18.02 5.55
N GLU A 133 -2.42 16.82 5.88
CA GLU A 133 -1.80 15.96 6.88
C GLU A 133 -0.67 15.15 6.22
N PRO A 134 0.50 14.97 6.85
CA PRO A 134 1.57 14.15 6.28
C PRO A 134 1.11 12.70 6.07
N VAL A 135 1.46 12.09 4.93
CA VAL A 135 1.12 10.68 4.66
C VAL A 135 2.04 9.71 5.39
N HIS A 136 3.32 10.10 5.57
CA HIS A 136 4.34 9.22 6.14
C HIS A 136 5.10 9.87 7.30
N ALA A 137 5.39 9.07 8.32
CA ALA A 137 6.39 9.36 9.32
C ALA A 137 7.81 9.30 8.72
N GLN A 138 8.81 9.75 9.48
CA GLN A 138 10.21 9.77 9.03
C GLN A 138 10.77 8.39 8.66
N ASP A 139 10.28 7.32 9.28
CA ASP A 139 10.70 5.94 9.00
C ASP A 139 9.88 5.28 7.87
N GLY A 140 9.02 6.05 7.20
CA GLY A 140 8.15 5.58 6.12
C GLY A 140 6.86 4.93 6.59
N THR A 141 6.55 4.90 7.90
CA THR A 141 5.26 4.41 8.40
C THR A 141 4.13 5.29 7.88
N VAL A 142 3.04 4.67 7.41
CA VAL A 142 1.82 5.40 7.01
C VAL A 142 1.18 6.02 8.25
N LEU A 143 0.82 7.29 8.16
CA LEU A 143 0.08 8.00 9.19
C LEU A 143 -1.40 8.03 8.82
N ALA A 144 -2.28 7.83 9.81
CA ALA A 144 -3.72 7.96 9.59
C ALA A 144 -4.08 9.43 9.41
N SER A 145 -4.83 9.75 8.35
CA SER A 145 -5.54 11.02 8.28
C SER A 145 -6.71 11.07 9.25
N HIS A 146 -7.32 12.23 9.46
CA HIS A 146 -8.55 12.34 10.25
C HIS A 146 -9.67 11.46 9.69
N GLU A 147 -9.91 11.50 8.38
CA GLU A 147 -10.91 10.65 7.71
C GLU A 147 -10.63 9.15 7.94
N MET A 148 -9.36 8.73 7.88
CA MET A 148 -9.01 7.34 8.13
C MET A 148 -9.34 6.91 9.56
N ARG A 149 -9.09 7.79 10.55
CA ARG A 149 -9.43 7.52 11.95
C ARG A 149 -10.94 7.43 12.16
N ASP A 150 -11.71 8.31 11.53
CA ASP A 150 -13.18 8.29 11.59
C ASP A 150 -13.76 6.98 11.01
N LEU A 151 -13.07 6.38 10.04
CA LEU A 151 -13.41 5.09 9.43
C LEU A 151 -12.80 3.88 10.14
N GLY A 152 -12.11 4.11 11.26
CA GLY A 152 -11.63 3.07 12.17
C GLY A 152 -10.18 2.63 11.97
N ALA A 153 -9.39 3.30 11.12
CA ALA A 153 -7.96 3.03 11.00
C ALA A 153 -7.24 3.27 12.34
N THR A 154 -6.43 2.29 12.76
CA THR A 154 -5.61 2.37 13.98
C THR A 154 -4.13 2.45 13.65
N ASP A 155 -3.38 3.13 14.51
CA ASP A 155 -1.92 3.24 14.37
C ASP A 155 -1.26 1.86 14.42
N ASP A 156 -1.80 0.93 15.22
CA ASP A 156 -1.32 -0.45 15.31
C ASP A 156 -1.40 -1.17 13.96
N TYR A 157 -2.51 -1.03 13.22
CA TYR A 157 -2.63 -1.61 11.89
C TYR A 157 -1.71 -0.93 10.87
N LEU A 158 -1.63 0.42 10.90
CA LEU A 158 -0.79 1.16 9.96
C LEU A 158 0.70 0.88 10.13
N GLN A 159 1.14 0.54 11.35
CA GLN A 159 2.51 0.10 11.60
C GLN A 159 2.87 -1.22 10.90
N LEU A 160 1.88 -2.08 10.62
CA LEU A 160 2.05 -3.36 9.93
C LEU A 160 2.20 -3.19 8.41
N LEU A 161 1.77 -2.05 7.86
CA LEU A 161 1.85 -1.80 6.43
C LEU A 161 3.32 -1.65 5.96
N PRO A 162 3.62 -1.99 4.69
CA PRO A 162 4.94 -1.75 4.12
C PRO A 162 5.32 -0.27 4.23
N ARG A 163 6.61 -0.01 4.48
CA ARG A 163 7.12 1.37 4.50
C ARG A 163 6.94 2.04 3.13
N TRP A 164 6.62 3.33 3.15
CA TRP A 164 6.40 4.18 1.98
C TRP A 164 5.25 3.74 1.07
N MET A 165 4.30 2.94 1.60
CA MET A 165 3.10 2.52 0.89
C MET A 165 2.31 3.74 0.40
N ASP A 166 1.89 3.69 -0.86
CA ASP A 166 1.18 4.77 -1.52
C ASP A 166 -0.26 4.85 -1.03
N ALA A 167 -0.79 6.08 -0.87
CA ALA A 167 -2.16 6.30 -0.42
C ALA A 167 -3.21 5.68 -1.37
N ARG A 168 -2.86 5.41 -2.63
CA ARG A 168 -3.73 4.72 -3.59
C ARG A 168 -3.81 3.20 -3.38
N GLU A 169 -2.91 2.62 -2.59
CA GLU A 169 -2.87 1.17 -2.34
C GLU A 169 -3.84 0.74 -1.23
N PHE A 170 -4.44 1.68 -0.51
CA PHE A 170 -5.46 1.44 0.50
C PHE A 170 -6.64 2.40 0.36
N ALA A 171 -7.79 2.04 0.91
CA ALA A 171 -8.95 2.93 1.02
C ALA A 171 -8.92 3.72 2.32
N ASP A 172 -9.85 4.66 2.45
CA ASP A 172 -9.98 5.55 3.59
C ASP A 172 -10.12 4.78 4.92
N GLY A 173 -10.72 3.58 4.93
CA GLY A 173 -10.74 2.71 6.13
C GLY A 173 -9.46 1.89 6.40
N GLY A 174 -8.38 2.10 5.65
CA GLY A 174 -7.13 1.33 5.71
C GLY A 174 -7.15 -0.02 4.97
N ARG A 175 -8.31 -0.43 4.42
CA ARG A 175 -8.45 -1.68 3.68
C ARG A 175 -7.62 -1.65 2.39
N LEU A 176 -6.88 -2.72 2.13
CA LEU A 176 -6.00 -2.83 0.98
C LEU A 176 -6.78 -3.06 -0.32
N TRP A 177 -6.38 -2.33 -1.36
CA TRP A 177 -6.82 -2.57 -2.72
C TRP A 177 -6.07 -3.75 -3.32
N LYS A 178 -6.73 -4.45 -4.24
CA LYS A 178 -6.08 -5.46 -5.08
C LYS A 178 -4.96 -4.78 -5.89
N PRO A 179 -3.75 -5.36 -5.94
CA PRO A 179 -2.66 -4.82 -6.74
C PRO A 179 -3.08 -4.57 -8.21
N GLY A 180 -2.85 -3.35 -8.70
CA GLY A 180 -3.20 -2.91 -10.05
C GLY A 180 -4.70 -2.69 -10.31
N MET A 181 -5.54 -2.73 -9.27
CA MET A 181 -6.98 -2.44 -9.33
C MET A 181 -7.41 -1.48 -8.22
N GLU A 182 -6.59 -0.46 -7.98
CA GLU A 182 -6.80 0.59 -6.98
C GLU A 182 -8.19 1.26 -7.17
N GLY A 183 -8.89 1.50 -6.06
CA GLY A 183 -10.25 2.08 -6.06
C GLY A 183 -11.37 1.20 -6.59
N SER A 184 -11.05 0.00 -7.09
CA SER A 184 -11.98 -0.81 -7.88
C SER A 184 -12.34 -2.12 -7.21
N ARG A 185 -11.36 -2.80 -6.60
CA ARG A 185 -11.55 -4.13 -6.02
C ARG A 185 -10.66 -4.34 -4.80
N TRP A 186 -11.26 -4.85 -3.73
CA TRP A 186 -10.54 -5.23 -2.51
C TRP A 186 -9.58 -6.40 -2.75
N ALA A 187 -8.43 -6.36 -2.09
CA ALA A 187 -7.50 -7.49 -2.06
C ALA A 187 -8.16 -8.71 -1.38
N SER A 188 -7.93 -9.88 -1.94
CA SER A 188 -8.22 -11.18 -1.32
C SER A 188 -7.19 -11.52 -0.22
N PRO A 189 -7.47 -12.47 0.68
CA PRO A 189 -6.49 -12.89 1.70
C PRO A 189 -5.12 -13.28 1.14
N ASP A 190 -5.04 -13.96 -0.02
CA ASP A 190 -3.77 -14.29 -0.67
C ASP A 190 -2.99 -13.04 -1.09
N GLU A 191 -3.69 -12.05 -1.66
CA GLU A 191 -3.10 -10.79 -2.12
C GLU A 191 -2.67 -9.91 -0.92
N VAL A 192 -3.45 -9.90 0.17
CA VAL A 192 -3.07 -9.21 1.41
C VAL A 192 -1.80 -9.81 2.00
N LEU A 193 -1.70 -11.14 2.09
CA LEU A 193 -0.49 -11.82 2.59
C LEU A 193 0.73 -11.61 1.67
N GLU A 194 0.51 -11.38 0.38
CA GLU A 194 1.59 -11.02 -0.55
C GLU A 194 2.07 -9.58 -0.33
N ILE A 195 1.15 -8.62 -0.15
CA ILE A 195 1.49 -7.24 0.18
C ILE A 195 2.25 -7.15 1.51
N LEU A 196 1.82 -7.95 2.50
CA LEU A 196 2.36 -7.96 3.87
C LEU A 196 3.42 -9.04 4.10
N VAL A 197 4.08 -9.50 3.04
CA VAL A 197 5.10 -10.56 3.12
C VAL A 197 6.25 -10.22 4.06
N HIS A 198 6.55 -8.93 4.27
CA HIS A 198 7.61 -8.46 5.17
C HIS A 198 7.34 -8.79 6.65
N LEU A 199 6.10 -9.08 7.03
CA LEU A 199 5.73 -9.49 8.39
C LEU A 199 6.07 -10.95 8.67
N GLY A 200 6.26 -11.78 7.63
CA GLY A 200 6.64 -13.19 7.80
C GLY A 200 5.60 -14.06 8.52
N LEU A 201 4.30 -13.71 8.45
CA LEU A 201 3.20 -14.38 9.17
C LEU A 201 3.12 -15.89 8.90
N ASP A 202 3.51 -16.36 7.72
CA ASP A 202 3.52 -17.77 7.37
C ASP A 202 4.87 -18.48 7.60
N THR A 203 5.88 -17.74 8.09
CA THR A 203 7.27 -18.21 8.24
C THR A 203 7.77 -18.25 9.69
N GLY A 204 6.95 -17.86 10.67
CA GLY A 204 7.32 -17.82 12.10
C GLY A 204 7.86 -19.15 12.66
N PRO A 205 8.44 -19.18 13.87
CA PRO A 205 9.03 -20.40 14.41
C PRO A 205 7.97 -21.45 14.79
N HIS A 206 6.81 -21.01 15.28
CA HIS A 206 5.77 -21.92 15.77
C HIS A 206 5.16 -22.76 14.64
N ILE A 207 5.01 -24.06 14.89
CA ILE A 207 4.31 -25.01 14.01
C ILE A 207 3.28 -25.75 14.83
N ILE A 208 2.02 -25.71 14.39
CA ILE A 208 0.92 -26.43 15.01
C ILE A 208 0.79 -27.81 14.37
N THR A 209 0.90 -28.84 15.21
CA THR A 209 0.66 -30.23 14.85
C THR A 209 -0.79 -30.65 15.11
N THR A 210 -1.26 -31.59 14.29
CA THR A 210 -2.54 -32.29 14.42
C THR A 210 -2.38 -33.74 14.86
N ASP A 211 -1.23 -34.14 15.39
CA ASP A 211 -0.96 -35.53 15.81
C ASP A 211 -1.90 -36.00 16.93
N ASN A 212 -2.44 -35.06 17.70
CA ASN A 212 -3.41 -35.32 18.77
C ASN A 212 -4.88 -35.31 18.27
N ILE A 213 -5.10 -35.13 16.96
CA ILE A 213 -6.42 -35.14 16.33
C ILE A 213 -6.68 -36.53 15.75
N HIS A 214 -7.83 -37.10 16.10
CA HIS A 214 -8.26 -38.41 15.65
C HIS A 214 -9.63 -38.36 14.99
N ALA A 215 -9.79 -39.19 13.95
CA ALA A 215 -11.03 -39.33 13.20
C ALA A 215 -11.92 -40.44 13.79
N ARG A 216 -13.21 -40.16 13.88
CA ARG A 216 -14.26 -41.13 14.20
C ARG A 216 -15.32 -41.12 13.11
N TYR A 217 -15.66 -42.29 12.58
CA TYR A 217 -16.74 -42.43 11.62
C TYR A 217 -18.04 -42.80 12.35
N GLU A 218 -19.11 -42.06 12.07
CA GLU A 218 -20.47 -42.46 12.45
C GLU A 218 -21.08 -43.34 11.36
N ASN A 219 -21.91 -44.31 11.77
CA ASN A 219 -22.48 -45.31 10.86
C ASN A 219 -23.14 -44.65 9.63
N GLY A 220 -22.57 -44.93 8.45
CA GLY A 220 -23.09 -44.47 7.16
C GLY A 220 -22.59 -43.09 6.70
N SER A 221 -21.77 -42.38 7.50
CA SER A 221 -21.13 -41.14 7.05
C SER A 221 -19.85 -41.42 6.27
N SER A 222 -19.72 -40.81 5.09
CA SER A 222 -18.46 -40.77 4.33
C SER A 222 -17.50 -39.69 4.83
N ARG A 223 -17.92 -38.84 5.78
CA ARG A 223 -17.10 -37.79 6.38
C ARG A 223 -16.73 -38.15 7.82
N PRO A 224 -15.43 -38.19 8.15
CA PRO A 224 -15.01 -38.41 9.53
C PRO A 224 -15.39 -37.22 10.40
N ILE A 225 -15.71 -37.51 11.66
CA ILE A 225 -15.84 -36.53 12.72
C ILE A 225 -14.49 -36.45 13.45
N LEU A 226 -13.94 -35.25 13.55
CA LEU A 226 -12.62 -35.02 14.14
C LEU A 226 -12.75 -34.63 15.61
N PHE A 227 -11.93 -35.25 16.45
CA PHE A 227 -11.81 -34.99 17.89
C PHE A 227 -10.34 -34.79 18.24
N GLY A 228 -10.06 -34.03 19.31
CA GLY A 228 -8.69 -33.81 19.77
C GLY A 228 -8.38 -32.34 20.01
N TYR A 229 -7.09 -32.07 20.18
CA TYR A 229 -6.56 -30.73 20.41
C TYR A 229 -5.35 -30.48 19.50
N PHE A 230 -5.08 -29.22 19.23
CA PHE A 230 -3.87 -28.79 18.53
C PHE A 230 -2.72 -28.62 19.52
N GLN A 231 -1.49 -28.84 19.09
CA GLN A 231 -0.32 -28.59 19.91
C GLN A 231 0.77 -27.86 19.12
N CYS A 232 1.45 -26.90 19.74
CA CYS A 232 2.64 -26.28 19.16
C CYS A 232 3.86 -27.18 19.40
N GLN A 233 4.58 -27.53 18.33
CA GLN A 233 5.79 -28.35 18.42
C GLN A 233 6.94 -27.62 19.13
N GLU A 234 6.99 -26.29 19.01
CA GLU A 234 8.10 -25.48 19.54
C GLU A 234 7.98 -25.19 21.04
N CYS A 235 6.78 -24.80 21.50
CA CYS A 235 6.57 -24.35 22.88
C CYS A 235 5.68 -25.29 23.71
N GLY A 236 5.12 -26.33 23.10
CA GLY A 236 4.24 -27.29 23.76
C GLY A 236 2.84 -26.78 24.09
N ALA A 237 2.49 -25.53 23.74
CA ALA A 237 1.17 -24.97 23.98
C ALA A 237 0.07 -25.82 23.32
N THR A 238 -1.04 -26.03 24.02
CA THR A 238 -2.15 -26.86 23.57
C THR A 238 -3.41 -26.03 23.38
N PHE A 239 -4.19 -26.31 22.34
CA PHE A 239 -5.40 -25.57 22.00
C PHE A 239 -6.58 -26.51 21.75
N GLY A 240 -7.65 -26.31 22.50
CA GLY A 240 -8.85 -27.14 22.45
C GLY A 240 -8.87 -28.24 23.51
N ASP A 241 -9.96 -28.99 23.51
CA ASP A 241 -10.30 -30.06 24.42
C ASP A 241 -10.25 -31.41 23.68
N PRO A 242 -9.53 -32.42 24.21
CA PRO A 242 -9.39 -33.73 23.56
C PRO A 242 -10.72 -34.48 23.36
N THR A 243 -11.77 -34.12 24.10
CA THR A 243 -13.06 -34.81 24.11
C THR A 243 -14.12 -34.13 23.26
N ILE A 244 -13.88 -32.90 22.80
CA ILE A 244 -14.86 -32.10 22.07
C ILE A 244 -14.58 -32.21 20.56
N ARG A 245 -15.65 -32.23 19.77
CA ARG A 245 -15.61 -32.23 18.31
C ARG A 245 -14.91 -30.97 17.77
N LEU A 246 -13.98 -31.12 16.85
CA LEU A 246 -13.09 -30.03 16.40
C LEU A 246 -13.85 -28.84 15.76
N ASP A 247 -14.89 -29.10 14.96
CA ASP A 247 -15.72 -28.06 14.34
C ASP A 247 -16.58 -27.28 15.36
N TRP A 248 -16.79 -27.83 16.55
CA TRP A 248 -17.42 -27.13 17.67
C TRP A 248 -16.43 -26.29 18.47
N GLN A 249 -15.13 -26.40 18.17
CA GLN A 249 -14.05 -25.67 18.84
C GLN A 249 -13.43 -24.61 17.91
N LYS A 250 -14.24 -23.93 17.10
CA LYS A 250 -13.76 -22.89 16.14
C LYS A 250 -12.85 -21.85 16.79
N SER A 251 -13.15 -21.45 18.03
CA SER A 251 -12.30 -20.54 18.79
C SER A 251 -10.91 -21.13 19.08
N ALA A 252 -10.80 -22.41 19.42
CA ALA A 252 -9.50 -23.07 19.65
C ALA A 252 -8.69 -23.18 18.35
N THR A 253 -9.36 -23.50 17.23
CA THR A 253 -8.78 -23.49 15.89
C THR A 253 -8.20 -22.13 15.54
N HIS A 254 -8.94 -21.05 15.78
CA HIS A 254 -8.47 -19.68 15.57
C HIS A 254 -7.31 -19.32 16.49
N THR A 255 -7.39 -19.62 17.79
CA THR A 255 -6.30 -19.34 18.74
C THR A 255 -5.02 -20.08 18.38
N ALA A 256 -5.10 -21.35 17.97
CA ALA A 256 -3.95 -22.12 17.51
C ALA A 256 -3.31 -21.51 16.25
N ALA A 257 -4.14 -21.07 15.30
CA ALA A 257 -3.62 -20.45 14.09
C ALA A 257 -3.02 -19.06 14.33
N VAL A 258 -3.62 -18.24 15.19
CA VAL A 258 -3.04 -16.97 15.63
C VAL A 258 -1.72 -17.21 16.37
N HIS A 259 -1.64 -18.24 17.22
CA HIS A 259 -0.38 -18.61 17.85
C HIS A 259 0.71 -18.99 16.83
N GLN A 260 0.33 -19.62 15.71
CA GLN A 260 1.26 -19.95 14.64
C GLN A 260 1.70 -18.73 13.81
N ALA A 261 0.76 -17.84 13.48
CA ALA A 261 1.00 -16.70 12.59
C ALA A 261 1.47 -15.42 13.29
N GLY A 262 1.22 -15.30 14.59
CA GLY A 262 1.36 -14.06 15.37
C GLY A 262 0.04 -13.28 15.51
N ASP A 263 -0.01 -12.42 16.53
CA ASP A 263 -1.19 -11.63 16.89
C ASP A 263 -1.60 -10.63 15.79
N ASP A 264 -0.62 -10.19 14.97
CA ASP A 264 -0.83 -9.27 13.85
C ASP A 264 -1.86 -9.79 12.84
N LEU A 265 -2.00 -11.12 12.70
CA LEU A 265 -2.98 -11.74 11.79
C LEU A 265 -4.42 -11.30 12.11
N VAL A 266 -4.75 -11.14 13.40
CA VAL A 266 -6.10 -10.74 13.84
C VAL A 266 -6.39 -9.32 13.36
N THR A 267 -5.45 -8.41 13.59
CA THR A 267 -5.53 -7.01 13.17
C THR A 267 -5.66 -6.94 11.65
N ILE A 268 -4.83 -7.66 10.90
CA ILE A 268 -4.86 -7.67 9.42
C ILE A 268 -6.22 -8.15 8.89
N ALA A 269 -6.75 -9.25 9.45
CA ALA A 269 -8.03 -9.81 9.01
C ALA A 269 -9.18 -8.83 9.24
N GLN A 270 -9.21 -8.17 10.40
CA GLN A 270 -10.22 -7.17 10.76
C GLN A 270 -10.26 -6.02 9.74
N PHE A 271 -9.11 -5.44 9.39
CA PHE A 271 -9.05 -4.30 8.48
C PHE A 271 -9.31 -4.65 7.02
N ASN A 272 -9.00 -5.87 6.62
CA ASN A 272 -9.10 -6.28 5.21
C ASN A 272 -10.40 -7.01 4.85
N GLY A 273 -11.39 -6.98 5.76
CA GLY A 273 -12.75 -7.47 5.52
C GLY A 273 -12.82 -8.97 5.26
N GLY A 274 -11.90 -9.74 5.84
CA GLY A 274 -11.89 -11.20 5.79
C GLY A 274 -12.12 -11.79 7.18
N ASP A 275 -12.69 -12.99 7.24
CA ASP A 275 -12.60 -13.82 8.44
C ASP A 275 -11.22 -14.47 8.52
N LEU A 276 -10.83 -14.94 9.71
CA LEU A 276 -9.58 -15.66 9.87
C LEU A 276 -9.52 -16.88 8.92
N ASP A 277 -10.64 -17.56 8.70
CA ASP A 277 -10.73 -18.76 7.85
C ASP A 277 -10.19 -18.51 6.43
N GLY A 278 -10.51 -17.36 5.81
CA GLY A 278 -9.96 -16.96 4.52
C GLY A 278 -8.43 -16.86 4.50
N TYR A 279 -7.84 -16.32 5.57
CA TYR A 279 -6.39 -16.22 5.72
C TYR A 279 -5.73 -17.56 6.01
N LEU A 280 -6.37 -18.43 6.80
CA LEU A 280 -5.87 -19.79 7.04
C LEU A 280 -5.76 -20.57 5.74
N HIS A 281 -6.79 -20.48 4.88
CA HIS A 281 -6.75 -21.12 3.57
C HIS A 281 -5.68 -20.53 2.65
N ALA A 282 -5.46 -19.21 2.70
CA ALA A 282 -4.40 -18.57 1.93
C ALA A 282 -3.00 -18.99 2.39
N MET A 283 -2.74 -18.99 3.71
CA MET A 283 -1.48 -19.50 4.27
C MET A 283 -1.25 -20.97 3.95
N ALA A 284 -2.32 -21.79 3.94
CA ALA A 284 -2.25 -23.19 3.56
C ALA A 284 -1.92 -23.43 2.09
N ARG A 285 -2.36 -22.54 1.18
CA ARG A 285 -1.92 -22.58 -0.22
C ARG A 285 -0.46 -22.17 -0.39
N ARG A 286 -0.02 -21.13 0.33
CA ARG A 286 1.34 -20.56 0.22
C ARG A 286 2.41 -21.48 0.82
N SER A 287 2.11 -22.06 1.98
CA SER A 287 3.04 -22.87 2.78
C SER A 287 2.37 -24.18 3.24
N PRO A 288 2.01 -25.08 2.30
CA PRO A 288 1.22 -26.28 2.61
C PRO A 288 1.91 -27.21 3.60
N GLN A 289 3.23 -27.29 3.63
CA GLN A 289 3.94 -28.16 4.59
C GLN A 289 3.76 -27.70 6.05
N ARG A 290 3.49 -26.40 6.26
CA ARG A 290 3.30 -25.80 7.60
C ARG A 290 1.83 -25.69 7.99
N TRP A 291 0.96 -25.66 6.98
CA TRP A 291 -0.45 -25.31 7.14
C TRP A 291 -1.40 -26.36 6.52
N ALA A 292 -0.89 -27.56 6.18
CA ALA A 292 -1.68 -28.65 5.58
C ALA A 292 -2.90 -29.04 6.42
N SER A 293 -2.76 -28.93 7.75
CA SER A 293 -3.81 -29.17 8.74
C SER A 293 -5.03 -28.25 8.58
N TRP A 294 -4.91 -27.14 7.86
CA TRP A 294 -5.97 -26.14 7.66
C TRP A 294 -6.56 -26.15 6.24
N SER A 295 -5.89 -26.77 5.25
CA SER A 295 -6.33 -26.81 3.84
C SER A 295 -7.16 -28.03 3.45
N SER A 296 -7.13 -29.11 4.23
CA SER A 296 -7.86 -30.34 3.91
C SER A 296 -8.88 -30.67 4.99
N PRO A 297 -10.12 -31.08 4.65
CA PRO A 297 -10.87 -31.92 5.56
C PRO A 297 -10.00 -33.17 5.76
N ILE A 298 -9.41 -33.31 6.96
CA ILE A 298 -8.43 -34.34 7.31
C ILE A 298 -8.84 -35.68 6.68
N GLN A 299 -8.17 -36.07 5.60
CA GLN A 299 -8.33 -37.36 4.93
C GLN A 299 -7.10 -38.18 5.29
N HIS A 300 -7.27 -39.04 6.30
CA HIS A 300 -6.43 -40.20 6.54
C HIS A 300 -7.31 -41.44 6.42
#